data_AF-A0A397A3I8-F1
#
_entry.id   AF-A0A397A3I8-F1
#
_cell.length_a   1.000
_cell.length_b   1.000
_cell.length_c   1.000
_cell.angle_alpha   90.00
_cell.angle_beta   90.00
_cell.angle_gamma   90.00
#
_symmetry.space_group_name_H-M   'P 1'
#
loop_
_entity.id
_entity.type
_entity.pdbx_description
1 polymer ?
#
loop_
_entity_poly.entity_id
_entity_poly.type
_entity_poly.pdbx_seq_one_letter_code
_entity_poly.pdbx_strand_id
1 'polypeptide(L)'
;MRESVFTGRSTLEDFELDALKEWLRVVSLTFPGEAYRHLLANLYKQVAPVAVLTQAKWRVIFHGWQNHTAMMHKEYTKSIYDPEEWELLPTLFEGYGTTYYACELYTCGQWTMFHLMTMMVGPGASDELAMSVVTAIRRFVKNFLTCLPCRKHFLAYNTLELVERLDNEVNKPKAVYMWLWTMHNAVNKRIRHFQWPKPDKCPTCGVEGEDKWRMEQVEHWMKKTYGFESFKPKPVVTTTTTRPTTTTTTLPPIQVMQTDANDASTSTAPVIGLHHKAEGQLFTPDLSFFALYLVPVAVFIVFVGLRRMRSAPRQGNHLRDV
;
A
#
# COMPACT_ATOMS: atom_id res chain seq x y z
N MET A 1 -1.21 8.48 -10.19
CA MET A 1 -0.27 8.76 -9.07
C MET A 1 0.99 9.48 -9.52
N ARG A 2 1.66 9.12 -10.64
CA ARG A 2 2.92 9.75 -11.09
C ARG A 2 2.87 11.28 -11.12
N GLU A 3 1.93 11.86 -11.86
CA GLU A 3 1.77 13.33 -11.98
C GLU A 3 0.56 13.84 -11.17
N SER A 4 -0.46 13.00 -11.02
CA SER A 4 -1.76 13.40 -10.46
C SER A 4 -1.75 13.71 -8.96
N VAL A 5 -0.70 13.32 -8.23
CA VAL A 5 -0.64 13.46 -6.76
C VAL A 5 -0.56 14.92 -6.29
N PHE A 6 -0.05 15.80 -7.15
CA PHE A 6 0.10 17.21 -6.80
C PHE A 6 -1.14 18.05 -7.11
N THR A 7 -2.04 17.57 -7.98
CA THR A 7 -3.26 18.28 -8.42
C THR A 7 -3.04 19.77 -8.70
N GLY A 8 -1.99 20.12 -9.46
CA GLY A 8 -1.65 21.50 -9.80
C GLY A 8 -0.74 22.22 -8.80
N ARG A 9 -0.36 21.61 -7.68
CA ARG A 9 0.64 22.13 -6.73
C ARG A 9 2.06 21.80 -7.19
N SER A 10 3.05 22.54 -6.70
CA SER A 10 4.48 22.22 -6.88
C SER A 10 5.06 21.38 -5.73
N THR A 11 4.42 21.44 -4.56
CA THR A 11 4.88 20.84 -3.31
C THR A 11 3.69 20.36 -2.48
N LEU A 12 3.87 19.28 -1.72
CA LEU A 12 2.95 18.83 -0.67
C LEU A 12 3.65 18.93 0.70
N GLU A 13 2.94 19.48 1.67
CA GLU A 13 3.30 19.56 3.09
C GLU A 13 2.05 19.35 3.94
N ASP A 14 2.22 19.30 5.26
CA ASP A 14 1.15 19.25 6.26
C ASP A 14 0.00 18.29 5.89
N PHE A 15 -1.23 18.80 5.81
CA PHE A 15 -2.45 18.01 5.66
C PHE A 15 -2.51 17.20 4.36
N GLU A 16 -2.06 17.77 3.24
CA GLU A 16 -2.00 17.07 1.96
C GLU A 16 -0.97 15.95 1.97
N LEU A 17 0.24 16.22 2.50
CA LEU A 17 1.28 15.21 2.56
C LEU A 17 0.89 14.08 3.52
N ASP A 18 0.28 14.40 4.66
CA ASP A 18 -0.22 13.39 5.59
C ASP A 18 -1.35 12.56 4.97
N ALA A 19 -2.20 13.16 4.13
CA ALA A 19 -3.23 12.43 3.41
C ALA A 19 -2.62 11.47 2.37
N LEU A 20 -1.54 11.87 1.70
CA LEU A 20 -0.81 11.00 0.77
C LEU A 20 -0.13 9.85 1.51
N LYS A 21 0.57 10.13 2.61
CA LYS A 21 1.23 9.11 3.43
C LYS A 21 0.23 8.06 3.91
N GLU A 22 -0.89 8.51 4.44
CA GLU A 22 -1.94 7.60 4.93
C GLU A 22 -2.56 6.80 3.79
N TRP A 23 -2.82 7.43 2.64
CA TRP A 23 -3.29 6.74 1.45
C TRP A 23 -2.33 5.62 1.01
N LEU A 24 -1.03 5.91 0.92
CA LEU A 24 0.00 4.92 0.55
C LEU A 24 0.09 3.78 1.58
N ARG A 25 0.03 4.12 2.88
CA ARG A 25 0.03 3.13 3.97
C ARG A 25 -1.13 2.16 3.82
N VAL A 26 -2.36 2.69 3.74
CA VAL A 26 -3.57 1.85 3.70
C VAL A 26 -3.61 1.02 2.43
N VAL A 27 -3.31 1.61 1.26
CA VAL A 27 -3.22 0.87 0.00
C VAL A 27 -2.20 -0.27 0.13
N SER A 28 -1.04 -0.05 0.74
CA SER A 28 -0.05 -1.13 0.94
C SER A 28 -0.53 -2.27 1.84
N LEU A 29 -1.54 -2.04 2.67
CA LEU A 29 -2.09 -3.06 3.58
C LEU A 29 -3.31 -3.78 2.99
N THR A 30 -4.08 -3.11 2.13
CA THR A 30 -5.37 -3.63 1.65
C THR A 30 -5.38 -4.01 0.18
N PHE A 31 -4.32 -3.69 -0.59
CA PHE A 31 -4.27 -4.03 -2.01
C PHE A 31 -4.33 -5.57 -2.20
N PRO A 32 -5.08 -6.07 -3.20
CA PRO A 32 -5.13 -7.50 -3.52
C PRO A 32 -3.76 -8.07 -3.89
N GLY A 33 -3.43 -9.28 -3.42
CA GLY A 33 -2.13 -9.91 -3.65
C GLY A 33 -1.02 -9.48 -2.67
N GLU A 34 -0.36 -10.47 -2.07
CA GLU A 34 0.68 -10.27 -1.05
C GLU A 34 1.94 -9.60 -1.61
N ALA A 35 2.41 -10.04 -2.79
CA ALA A 35 3.56 -9.45 -3.45
C ALA A 35 3.38 -7.94 -3.69
N TYR A 36 2.21 -7.52 -4.21
CA TYR A 36 1.91 -6.11 -4.46
C TYR A 36 1.87 -5.29 -3.18
N ARG A 37 1.34 -5.84 -2.08
CA ARG A 37 1.37 -5.18 -0.77
C ARG A 37 2.80 -4.91 -0.32
N HIS A 38 3.73 -5.85 -0.48
CA HIS A 38 5.14 -5.63 -0.17
C HIS A 38 5.78 -4.52 -1.02
N LEU A 39 5.50 -4.53 -2.33
CA LEU A 39 5.98 -3.51 -3.26
C LEU A 39 5.46 -2.11 -2.88
N LEU A 40 4.16 -1.99 -2.59
CA LEU A 40 3.53 -0.75 -2.20
C LEU A 40 4.00 -0.26 -0.82
N ALA A 41 4.26 -1.19 0.12
CA ALA A 41 4.79 -0.86 1.44
C ALA A 41 6.19 -0.24 1.35
N ASN A 42 6.99 -0.65 0.36
CA ASN A 42 8.28 -0.02 0.08
C ASN A 42 8.13 1.45 -0.32
N LEU A 43 7.17 1.77 -1.21
CA LEU A 43 6.88 3.17 -1.57
C LEU A 43 6.44 3.99 -0.36
N TYR A 44 5.53 3.45 0.45
CA TYR A 44 5.10 4.10 1.69
C TYR A 44 6.29 4.40 2.62
N LYS A 45 7.19 3.42 2.84
CA LYS A 45 8.37 3.59 3.70
C LYS A 45 9.30 4.71 3.22
N GLN A 46 9.44 4.90 1.92
CA GLN A 46 10.26 5.99 1.36
C GLN A 46 9.60 7.38 1.56
N VAL A 47 8.27 7.46 1.55
CA VAL A 47 7.52 8.72 1.66
C VAL A 47 7.23 9.10 3.13
N ALA A 48 7.06 8.13 4.02
CA ALA A 48 6.71 8.34 5.43
C ALA A 48 7.60 9.36 6.16
N PRO A 49 8.95 9.33 6.06
CA PRO A 49 9.81 10.28 6.76
C PRO A 49 9.92 11.66 6.09
N VAL A 50 9.32 11.85 4.90
CA VAL A 50 9.42 13.12 4.17
C VAL A 50 8.56 14.18 4.85
N ALA A 51 9.15 15.29 5.30
CA ALA A 51 8.41 16.43 5.87
C ALA A 51 7.81 17.34 4.79
N VAL A 52 8.49 17.50 3.66
CA VAL A 52 8.03 18.30 2.51
C VAL A 52 8.36 17.54 1.21
N LEU A 53 7.34 17.31 0.40
CA LEU A 53 7.43 16.54 -0.84
C LEU A 53 7.25 17.46 -2.05
N THR A 54 8.37 17.89 -2.64
CA THR A 54 8.39 18.60 -3.93
C THR A 54 8.18 17.63 -5.10
N GLN A 55 7.73 18.11 -6.26
CA GLN A 55 7.66 17.30 -7.49
C GLN A 55 9.00 16.62 -7.85
N ALA A 56 10.13 17.32 -7.71
CA ALA A 56 11.45 16.76 -8.00
C ALA A 56 11.78 15.55 -7.10
N LYS A 57 11.61 15.72 -5.78
CA LYS A 57 11.77 14.64 -4.79
C LYS A 57 10.83 13.47 -5.06
N TRP A 58 9.56 13.74 -5.38
CA TRP A 58 8.60 12.69 -5.74
C TRP A 58 9.05 11.91 -6.98
N ARG A 59 9.54 12.60 -8.01
CA ARG A 59 10.03 11.98 -9.24
C ARG A 59 11.18 11.00 -8.94
N VAL A 60 12.13 11.39 -8.08
CA VAL A 60 13.24 10.53 -7.64
C VAL A 60 12.73 9.30 -6.87
N ILE A 61 11.91 9.52 -5.84
CA ILE A 61 11.33 8.42 -5.03
C ILE A 61 10.55 7.44 -5.92
N PHE A 62 9.66 7.98 -6.76
CA PHE A 62 8.79 7.18 -7.61
C PHE A 62 9.59 6.39 -8.67
N HIS A 63 10.58 7.01 -9.33
CA HIS A 63 11.44 6.27 -10.27
C HIS A 63 12.28 5.19 -9.58
N GLY A 64 12.84 5.48 -8.41
CA GLY A 64 13.57 4.48 -7.62
C GLY A 64 12.68 3.30 -7.24
N TRP A 65 11.47 3.58 -6.77
CA TRP A 65 10.47 2.55 -6.47
C TRP A 65 10.05 1.75 -7.71
N GLN A 66 9.83 2.40 -8.86
CA GLN A 66 9.49 1.71 -10.11
C GLN A 66 10.59 0.76 -10.56
N ASN A 67 11.86 1.20 -10.51
CA ASN A 67 13.01 0.36 -10.87
C ASN A 67 13.15 -0.84 -9.91
N HIS A 68 13.02 -0.60 -8.61
CA HIS A 68 13.04 -1.68 -7.61
C HIS A 68 11.88 -2.65 -7.83
N THR A 69 10.68 -2.14 -8.10
CA THR A 69 9.50 -2.96 -8.37
C THR A 69 9.68 -3.80 -9.62
N ALA A 70 10.22 -3.26 -10.71
CA ALA A 70 10.49 -4.03 -11.91
C ALA A 70 11.46 -5.20 -11.66
N MET A 71 12.48 -4.99 -10.82
CA MET A 71 13.41 -6.04 -10.41
C MET A 71 12.75 -7.08 -9.50
N MET A 72 12.05 -6.63 -8.45
CA MET A 72 11.40 -7.50 -7.47
C MET A 72 10.19 -8.21 -8.03
N HIS A 73 9.48 -7.64 -9.00
CA HIS A 73 8.38 -8.31 -9.69
C HIS A 73 8.89 -9.61 -10.30
N LYS A 74 10.03 -9.59 -11.00
CA LYS A 74 10.70 -10.80 -11.52
C LYS A 74 11.04 -11.85 -10.46
N GLU A 75 11.23 -11.46 -9.20
CA GLU A 75 11.57 -12.33 -8.08
C GLU A 75 10.34 -12.84 -7.31
N TYR A 76 9.35 -11.98 -7.07
CA TYR A 76 8.11 -12.30 -6.37
C TYR A 76 7.08 -13.01 -7.27
N THR A 77 7.00 -12.66 -8.55
CA THR A 77 6.26 -13.44 -9.55
C THR A 77 7.16 -14.59 -10.01
N LYS A 78 7.38 -15.55 -9.12
CA LYS A 78 8.28 -16.69 -9.31
C LYS A 78 7.83 -17.67 -10.40
N SER A 79 6.84 -17.31 -11.18
CA SER A 79 6.36 -18.09 -12.31
C SER A 79 5.89 -17.16 -13.42
N ILE A 80 6.76 -16.90 -14.39
CA ILE A 80 6.31 -16.57 -15.76
C ILE A 80 5.43 -17.72 -16.32
N TYR A 81 5.50 -18.90 -15.71
CA TYR A 81 4.72 -20.09 -16.07
C TYR A 81 3.41 -20.27 -15.29
N ASP A 82 3.07 -19.38 -14.34
CA ASP A 82 1.85 -19.42 -13.53
C ASP A 82 1.53 -18.03 -12.93
N PRO A 83 1.47 -16.95 -13.73
CA PRO A 83 0.92 -15.69 -13.22
C PRO A 83 -0.57 -15.90 -12.96
N GLU A 84 -1.13 -15.20 -11.97
CA GLU A 84 -2.56 -15.29 -11.73
C GLU A 84 -3.30 -14.90 -13.03
N GLU A 85 -4.41 -15.57 -13.37
CA GLU A 85 -5.06 -15.45 -14.70
C GLU A 85 -5.34 -13.99 -15.11
N TRP A 86 -5.52 -13.10 -14.12
CA TRP A 86 -5.70 -11.66 -14.33
C TRP A 86 -4.39 -10.93 -14.69
N GLU A 87 -3.22 -11.36 -14.19
CA GLU A 87 -1.89 -10.79 -14.42
C GLU A 87 -1.33 -11.11 -15.81
N LEU A 88 -1.74 -12.24 -16.39
CA LEU A 88 -1.37 -12.68 -17.75
C LEU A 88 -2.07 -11.92 -18.87
N LEU A 89 -3.05 -11.10 -18.54
CA LEU A 89 -3.79 -10.36 -19.55
C LEU A 89 -2.87 -9.24 -20.09
N PRO A 90 -2.47 -9.25 -21.38
CA PRO A 90 -1.72 -8.14 -22.01
C PRO A 90 -2.51 -6.82 -21.99
N THR A 91 -3.75 -6.89 -21.53
CA THR A 91 -4.80 -5.90 -21.36
C THR A 91 -5.15 -5.65 -19.89
N LEU A 92 -4.24 -5.94 -18.95
CA LEU A 92 -4.45 -5.81 -17.49
C LEU A 92 -4.99 -4.43 -17.06
N PHE A 93 -4.87 -3.40 -17.91
CA PHE A 93 -5.61 -2.14 -17.81
C PHE A 93 -6.19 -1.62 -19.15
N GLU A 94 -6.22 -2.44 -20.21
CA GLU A 94 -6.71 -2.09 -21.55
C GLU A 94 -7.76 -3.09 -22.04
N GLY A 95 -9.03 -2.91 -21.66
CA GLY A 95 -10.13 -3.66 -22.25
C GLY A 95 -11.45 -2.91 -22.19
N TYR A 96 -12.42 -3.29 -23.03
CA TYR A 96 -13.83 -2.88 -22.97
C TYR A 96 -14.61 -3.60 -21.85
N GLY A 97 -14.06 -3.66 -20.63
CA GLY A 97 -14.95 -3.76 -19.48
C GLY A 97 -15.13 -5.09 -18.74
N THR A 98 -14.46 -6.20 -19.04
CA THR A 98 -15.15 -7.50 -18.78
C THR A 98 -14.61 -8.53 -17.78
N THR A 99 -13.45 -8.44 -17.13
CA THR A 99 -13.13 -9.42 -16.03
C THR A 99 -12.45 -8.91 -14.75
N TYR A 100 -12.24 -7.60 -14.62
CA TYR A 100 -12.55 -6.83 -13.40
C TYR A 100 -13.08 -5.51 -13.94
N TYR A 101 -14.40 -5.42 -14.12
CA TYR A 101 -15.16 -4.31 -14.75
C TYR A 101 -14.26 -3.21 -15.31
N ALA A 102 -13.76 -3.40 -16.53
CA ALA A 102 -12.78 -2.47 -17.07
C ALA A 102 -13.40 -1.08 -17.12
N CYS A 103 -12.70 -0.21 -16.42
CA CYS A 103 -13.10 1.15 -16.22
C CYS A 103 -12.42 1.98 -17.29
N GLU A 104 -13.18 2.44 -18.28
CA GLU A 104 -12.65 3.30 -19.35
C GLU A 104 -12.17 4.66 -18.79
N LEU A 105 -12.65 5.05 -17.62
CA LEU A 105 -12.35 6.33 -16.98
C LEU A 105 -11.64 6.15 -15.63
N TYR A 106 -10.73 7.08 -15.34
CA TYR A 106 -9.99 7.15 -14.08
C TYR A 106 -10.89 7.04 -12.83
N THR A 107 -12.05 7.71 -12.83
CA THR A 107 -12.98 7.70 -11.70
C THR A 107 -13.63 6.34 -11.46
N CYS A 108 -13.89 5.57 -12.52
CA CYS A 108 -14.37 4.20 -12.39
C CYS A 108 -13.28 3.33 -11.77
N GLY A 109 -12.04 3.41 -12.26
CA GLY A 109 -10.93 2.63 -11.70
C GLY A 109 -10.67 2.96 -10.23
N GLN A 110 -10.83 4.23 -9.86
CA GLN A 110 -10.72 4.69 -8.48
C GLN A 110 -11.84 4.12 -7.58
N TRP A 111 -13.08 4.04 -8.06
CA TRP A 111 -14.17 3.39 -7.32
C TRP A 111 -13.93 1.90 -7.14
N THR A 112 -13.43 1.21 -8.17
CA THR A 112 -13.04 -0.21 -8.08
C THR A 112 -11.95 -0.40 -7.03
N MET A 113 -10.91 0.43 -7.04
CA MET A 113 -9.86 0.39 -6.02
C MET A 113 -10.45 0.56 -4.61
N PHE A 114 -11.34 1.54 -4.40
CA PHE A 114 -11.98 1.72 -3.09
C PHE A 114 -12.74 0.46 -2.66
N HIS A 115 -13.52 -0.16 -3.54
CA HIS A 115 -14.25 -1.40 -3.23
C HIS A 115 -13.32 -2.55 -2.83
N LEU A 116 -12.23 -2.74 -3.58
CA LEU A 116 -11.22 -3.75 -3.26
C LEU A 116 -10.58 -3.49 -1.89
N MET A 117 -10.23 -2.24 -1.59
CA MET A 117 -9.64 -1.88 -0.29
C MET A 117 -10.58 -2.19 0.88
N THR A 118 -11.90 -2.00 0.72
CA THR A 118 -12.88 -2.27 1.78
C THR A 118 -13.04 -3.75 2.11
N MET A 119 -12.67 -4.66 1.19
CA MET A 119 -12.75 -6.10 1.45
C MET A 119 -11.69 -6.58 2.43
N MET A 120 -10.58 -5.84 2.57
CA MET A 120 -9.46 -6.10 3.48
C MET A 120 -8.96 -7.54 3.46
N VAL A 121 -7.79 -7.75 2.87
CA VAL A 121 -7.25 -9.09 2.64
C VAL A 121 -6.06 -9.39 3.57
N GLY A 122 -5.99 -10.63 4.05
CA GLY A 122 -4.86 -11.14 4.82
C GLY A 122 -4.98 -11.01 6.36
N PRO A 123 -3.93 -11.40 7.11
CA PRO A 123 -3.95 -11.49 8.57
C PRO A 123 -4.05 -10.13 9.29
N GLY A 124 -3.95 -9.01 8.56
CA GLY A 124 -4.09 -7.65 9.08
C GLY A 124 -5.51 -7.10 9.04
N ALA A 125 -6.51 -7.86 8.57
CA ALA A 125 -7.90 -7.43 8.58
C ALA A 125 -8.38 -7.21 10.04
N SER A 126 -8.61 -5.96 10.40
CA SER A 126 -9.01 -5.55 11.75
C SER A 126 -9.98 -4.38 11.70
N ASP A 127 -10.68 -4.15 12.82
CA ASP A 127 -11.53 -2.98 13.02
C ASP A 127 -10.76 -1.66 12.80
N GLU A 128 -9.53 -1.57 13.28
CA GLU A 128 -8.67 -0.40 13.12
C GLU A 128 -8.30 -0.17 11.64
N LEU A 129 -7.98 -1.25 10.90
CA LEU A 129 -7.68 -1.15 9.48
C LEU A 129 -8.94 -0.75 8.69
N ALA A 130 -10.11 -1.25 9.07
CA ALA A 130 -11.39 -0.88 8.44
C ALA A 130 -11.62 0.63 8.53
N MET A 131 -11.40 1.23 9.70
CA MET A 131 -11.53 2.67 9.88
C MET A 131 -10.41 3.47 9.21
N SER A 132 -9.20 2.91 9.14
CA SER A 132 -8.12 3.47 8.33
C SER A 132 -8.52 3.55 6.85
N VAL A 133 -9.23 2.55 6.31
CA VAL A 133 -9.74 2.57 4.92
C VAL A 133 -10.74 3.71 4.71
N VAL A 134 -11.75 3.85 5.58
CA VAL A 134 -12.76 4.92 5.47
C VAL A 134 -12.09 6.30 5.49
N THR A 135 -11.20 6.52 6.46
CA THR A 135 -10.53 7.80 6.65
C THR A 135 -9.54 8.10 5.51
N ALA A 136 -8.78 7.11 5.04
CA ALA A 136 -7.88 7.25 3.89
C ALA A 136 -8.64 7.60 2.61
N ILE A 137 -9.76 6.93 2.32
CA ILE A 137 -10.62 7.25 1.16
C ILE A 137 -11.13 8.70 1.27
N ARG A 138 -11.67 9.08 2.43
CA ARG A 138 -12.20 10.44 2.64
C ARG A 138 -11.12 11.51 2.46
N ARG A 139 -9.92 11.30 3.02
CA ARG A 139 -8.78 12.21 2.89
C ARG A 139 -8.23 12.25 1.47
N PHE A 140 -8.22 11.12 0.78
CA PHE A 140 -7.81 11.05 -0.62
C PHE A 140 -8.76 11.89 -1.50
N VAL A 141 -10.07 11.68 -1.37
CA VAL A 141 -11.06 12.44 -2.13
C VAL A 141 -11.00 13.94 -1.81
N LYS A 142 -10.79 14.30 -0.54
CA LYS A 142 -10.64 15.70 -0.12
C LYS A 142 -9.47 16.40 -0.83
N ASN A 143 -8.33 15.73 -0.97
CA ASN A 143 -7.09 16.38 -1.38
C ASN A 143 -6.68 16.14 -2.85
N PHE A 144 -7.03 14.97 -3.41
CA PHE A 144 -6.48 14.50 -4.68
C PHE A 144 -7.51 14.27 -5.79
N LEU A 145 -8.82 14.20 -5.47
CA LEU A 145 -9.84 14.10 -6.51
C LEU A 145 -10.03 15.47 -7.20
N THR A 146 -9.68 15.54 -8.47
CA THR A 146 -9.68 16.79 -9.26
C THR A 146 -11.08 17.30 -9.62
N CYS A 147 -12.09 16.42 -9.66
CA CYS A 147 -13.48 16.83 -9.89
C CYS A 147 -14.05 17.56 -8.66
N LEU A 148 -14.04 18.90 -8.69
CA LEU A 148 -14.55 19.76 -7.62
C LEU A 148 -16.01 19.45 -7.20
N PRO A 149 -17.00 19.35 -8.10
CA PRO A 149 -18.38 19.03 -7.69
C PRO A 149 -18.49 17.62 -7.13
N CYS A 150 -17.77 16.64 -7.69
CA CYS A 150 -17.74 15.27 -7.18
C CYS A 150 -17.21 15.25 -5.73
N ARG A 151 -16.10 15.94 -5.48
CA ARG A 151 -15.50 16.08 -4.15
C ARG A 151 -16.47 16.72 -3.16
N LYS A 152 -17.15 17.81 -3.53
CA LYS A 152 -18.13 18.47 -2.66
C LYS A 152 -19.26 17.50 -2.25
N HIS A 153 -19.81 16.76 -3.21
CA HIS A 153 -20.87 15.79 -2.93
C HIS A 153 -20.38 14.63 -2.07
N PHE A 154 -19.19 14.10 -2.37
CA PHE A 154 -18.60 13.03 -1.58
C PHE A 154 -18.41 13.46 -0.12
N LEU A 155 -17.86 14.65 0.12
CA LEU A 155 -17.59 15.12 1.48
C LEU A 155 -18.86 15.45 2.26
N ALA A 156 -19.92 15.91 1.57
CA ALA A 156 -21.24 16.16 2.16
C ALA A 156 -21.98 14.87 2.53
N TYR A 157 -21.82 13.80 1.74
CA TYR A 157 -22.35 12.49 2.09
C TYR A 157 -21.57 11.88 3.26
N ASN A 158 -20.24 11.97 3.23
CA ASN A 158 -19.36 11.27 4.15
C ASN A 158 -18.92 12.14 5.33
N THR A 159 -19.86 12.73 6.07
CA THR A 159 -19.56 13.61 7.23
C THR A 159 -18.69 12.93 8.30
N LEU A 160 -18.09 13.71 9.21
CA LEU A 160 -17.36 13.13 10.34
C LEU A 160 -18.29 12.32 11.26
N GLU A 161 -19.53 12.77 11.45
CA GLU A 161 -20.57 12.01 12.14
C GLU A 161 -20.83 10.64 11.49
N LEU A 162 -20.83 10.56 10.15
CA LEU A 162 -20.95 9.27 9.47
C LEU A 162 -19.74 8.36 9.77
N VAL A 163 -18.54 8.92 9.80
CA VAL A 163 -17.32 8.16 10.16
C VAL A 163 -17.40 7.66 11.60
N GLU A 164 -17.85 8.49 12.55
CA GLU A 164 -18.06 8.10 13.95
C GLU A 164 -19.13 7.00 14.08
N ARG A 165 -20.22 7.06 13.31
CA ARG A 165 -21.20 5.98 13.30
C ARG A 165 -20.61 4.66 12.81
N LEU A 166 -19.80 4.67 11.75
CA LEU A 166 -19.11 3.46 11.28
C LEU A 166 -18.13 2.91 12.32
N ASP A 167 -17.47 3.78 13.10
CA ASP A 167 -16.56 3.37 14.17
C ASP A 167 -17.30 2.71 15.35
N ASN A 168 -18.57 3.07 15.56
CA ASN A 168 -19.40 2.47 16.60
C ASN A 168 -20.05 1.13 16.17
N GLU A 169 -19.86 0.68 14.94
CA GLU A 169 -20.39 -0.60 14.47
C GLU A 169 -19.67 -1.78 15.14
N VAL A 170 -20.45 -2.81 15.48
CA VAL A 170 -19.94 -4.05 16.10
C VAL A 170 -19.08 -4.85 15.13
N ASN A 171 -19.39 -4.78 13.84
CA ASN A 171 -18.62 -5.41 12.77
C ASN A 171 -18.22 -4.34 11.76
N LYS A 172 -17.17 -3.59 12.08
CA LYS A 172 -16.66 -2.51 11.20
C LYS A 172 -16.24 -3.03 9.83
N PRO A 173 -15.55 -4.18 9.68
CA PRO A 173 -15.24 -4.73 8.36
C PRO A 173 -16.47 -4.84 7.46
N LYS A 174 -17.57 -5.40 7.98
CA LYS A 174 -18.84 -5.49 7.26
C LYS A 174 -19.45 -4.13 6.99
N ALA A 175 -19.49 -3.26 8.00
CA ALA A 175 -20.05 -1.92 7.86
C ALA A 175 -19.35 -1.12 6.75
N VAL A 176 -18.02 -1.24 6.64
CA VAL A 176 -17.20 -0.46 5.70
C VAL A 176 -17.46 -0.85 4.24
N TYR A 177 -17.44 -2.13 3.86
CA TYR A 177 -17.72 -2.47 2.45
C TYR A 177 -19.19 -2.22 2.08
N MET A 178 -20.13 -2.37 3.02
CA MET A 178 -21.54 -2.07 2.77
C MET A 178 -21.81 -0.56 2.69
N TRP A 179 -21.11 0.25 3.48
CA TRP A 179 -21.16 1.72 3.39
C TRP A 179 -20.74 2.18 2.01
N LEU A 180 -19.60 1.68 1.50
CA LEU A 180 -19.10 2.10 0.20
C LEU A 180 -20.06 1.71 -0.93
N TRP A 181 -20.63 0.51 -0.89
CA TRP A 181 -21.70 0.09 -1.80
C TRP A 181 -22.91 1.03 -1.75
N THR A 182 -23.40 1.32 -0.54
CA THR A 182 -24.58 2.18 -0.32
C THR A 182 -24.33 3.59 -0.87
N MET A 183 -23.17 4.17 -0.56
CA MET A 183 -22.79 5.50 -1.00
C MET A 183 -22.58 5.55 -2.53
N HIS A 184 -22.03 4.51 -3.15
CA HIS A 184 -21.81 4.49 -4.60
C HIS A 184 -23.15 4.40 -5.33
N ASN A 185 -24.10 3.63 -4.80
CA ASN A 185 -25.46 3.62 -5.35
C ASN A 185 -26.23 4.93 -5.14
N ALA A 186 -25.99 5.65 -4.05
CA ALA A 186 -26.51 7.01 -3.87
C ALA A 186 -25.95 7.98 -4.94
N VAL A 187 -24.66 7.84 -5.30
CA VAL A 187 -24.08 8.57 -6.43
C VAL A 187 -24.76 8.17 -7.74
N ASN A 188 -24.90 6.87 -8.02
CA ASN A 188 -25.56 6.37 -9.23
C ASN A 188 -26.98 6.95 -9.37
N LYS A 189 -27.76 6.94 -8.28
CA LYS A 189 -29.13 7.51 -8.25
C LYS A 189 -29.11 8.98 -8.62
N ARG A 190 -28.17 9.75 -8.05
CA ARG A 190 -28.03 11.18 -8.30
C ARG A 190 -27.68 11.50 -9.74
N ILE A 191 -26.77 10.74 -10.35
CA ILE A 191 -26.33 10.96 -11.74
C ILE A 191 -27.20 10.22 -12.76
N ARG A 192 -28.31 9.61 -12.33
CA ARG A 192 -29.23 8.80 -13.16
C ARG A 192 -28.52 7.65 -13.87
N HIS A 193 -27.55 7.06 -13.20
CA HIS A 193 -26.89 5.83 -13.62
C HIS A 193 -27.57 4.61 -12.99
N PHE A 194 -27.42 3.45 -13.61
CA PHE A 194 -27.93 2.18 -13.10
C PHE A 194 -27.46 1.90 -11.68
N GLN A 195 -28.37 1.41 -10.85
CA GLN A 195 -28.04 0.87 -9.55
C GLN A 195 -27.31 -0.48 -9.69
N TRP A 196 -26.37 -0.74 -8.80
CA TRP A 196 -25.53 -1.94 -8.82
C TRP A 196 -25.74 -2.81 -7.59
N PRO A 197 -25.70 -4.15 -7.71
CA PRO A 197 -25.59 -4.89 -8.96
C PRO A 197 -26.85 -4.80 -9.82
N LYS A 198 -26.66 -4.83 -11.13
CA LYS A 198 -27.76 -4.98 -12.09
C LYS A 198 -28.41 -6.37 -11.96
N PRO A 199 -29.70 -6.54 -12.33
CA PRO A 199 -30.38 -7.82 -12.25
C PRO A 199 -29.68 -8.96 -13.01
N ASP A 200 -29.00 -8.69 -14.12
CA ASP A 200 -28.23 -9.69 -14.88
C ASP A 200 -26.96 -10.15 -14.14
N LYS A 201 -26.43 -9.34 -13.23
CA LYS A 201 -25.24 -9.66 -12.41
C LYS A 201 -25.61 -10.28 -11.07
N CYS A 202 -26.77 -9.92 -10.54
CA CYS A 202 -27.31 -10.54 -9.34
C CYS A 202 -28.85 -10.52 -9.36
N PRO A 203 -29.48 -11.55 -9.98
CA PRO A 203 -30.95 -11.66 -10.03
C PRO A 203 -31.57 -11.76 -8.63
N THR A 204 -30.79 -12.25 -7.67
CA THR A 204 -31.19 -12.41 -6.27
C THR A 204 -30.92 -11.17 -5.42
N CYS A 205 -30.35 -10.08 -5.92
CA CYS A 205 -30.03 -8.91 -5.08
C CYS A 205 -31.19 -7.91 -4.91
N GLY A 206 -32.03 -7.74 -5.91
CA GLY A 206 -33.12 -6.76 -5.89
C GLY A 206 -33.84 -6.67 -7.23
N VAL A 207 -34.87 -5.83 -7.29
CA VAL A 207 -35.60 -5.51 -8.53
C VAL A 207 -35.18 -4.12 -9.01
N GLU A 208 -34.92 -3.98 -10.31
CA GLU A 208 -34.53 -2.69 -10.89
C GLU A 208 -35.63 -1.64 -10.69
N GLY A 209 -35.24 -0.44 -10.23
CA GLY A 209 -36.18 0.67 -10.00
C GLY A 209 -36.93 0.62 -8.66
N GLU A 210 -36.80 -0.44 -7.87
CA GLU A 210 -37.30 -0.49 -6.49
C GLU A 210 -36.15 -0.28 -5.48
N ASP A 211 -36.34 0.57 -4.46
CA ASP A 211 -35.41 0.71 -3.33
C ASP A 211 -35.48 -0.52 -2.37
N LYS A 212 -35.80 -1.73 -2.89
CA LYS A 212 -35.95 -2.98 -2.12
C LYS A 212 -34.80 -3.94 -2.42
N TRP A 213 -33.70 -3.78 -1.68
CA TRP A 213 -32.53 -4.66 -1.76
C TRP A 213 -32.62 -5.83 -0.77
N ARG A 214 -32.31 -7.04 -1.24
CA ARG A 214 -32.07 -8.21 -0.38
C ARG A 214 -30.61 -8.16 0.08
N MET A 215 -30.38 -7.49 1.21
CA MET A 215 -29.04 -7.12 1.68
C MET A 215 -28.07 -8.30 1.87
N GLU A 216 -28.57 -9.47 2.25
CA GLU A 216 -27.76 -10.70 2.35
C GLU A 216 -27.21 -11.15 0.98
N GLN A 217 -28.04 -11.06 -0.07
CA GLN A 217 -27.64 -11.40 -1.43
C GLN A 217 -26.69 -10.35 -2.01
N VAL A 218 -26.89 -9.07 -1.66
CA VAL A 218 -25.94 -7.99 -1.99
C VAL A 218 -24.59 -8.24 -1.34
N GLU A 219 -24.56 -8.59 -0.05
CA GLU A 219 -23.32 -8.92 0.67
C GLU A 219 -22.62 -10.11 0.03
N HIS A 220 -23.35 -11.17 -0.32
CA HIS A 220 -22.79 -12.32 -1.03
C HIS A 220 -22.18 -11.90 -2.37
N TRP A 221 -22.89 -11.10 -3.18
CA TRP A 221 -22.39 -10.59 -4.45
C TRP A 221 -21.14 -9.72 -4.27
N MET A 222 -21.12 -8.83 -3.27
CA MET A 222 -19.99 -7.96 -2.96
C MET A 222 -18.73 -8.79 -2.64
N LYS A 223 -18.85 -9.78 -1.74
CA LYS A 223 -17.75 -10.68 -1.38
C LYS A 223 -17.28 -11.50 -2.58
N LYS A 224 -18.19 -11.99 -3.41
CA LYS A 224 -17.84 -12.73 -4.63
C LYS A 224 -17.15 -11.85 -5.68
N THR A 225 -17.55 -10.59 -5.79
CA THR A 225 -17.09 -9.70 -6.87
C THR A 225 -15.79 -8.98 -6.54
N TYR A 226 -15.62 -8.57 -5.28
CA TYR A 226 -14.47 -7.78 -4.84
C TYR A 226 -13.58 -8.52 -3.82
N GLY A 227 -14.04 -9.64 -3.27
CA GLY A 227 -13.21 -10.46 -2.39
C GLY A 227 -12.07 -11.07 -3.18
N PHE A 228 -10.91 -11.15 -2.53
CA PHE A 228 -9.72 -11.75 -3.09
C PHE A 228 -9.31 -12.95 -2.24
N GLU A 229 -9.20 -14.10 -2.87
CA GLU A 229 -8.61 -15.30 -2.28
C GLU A 229 -7.21 -15.46 -2.85
N SER A 230 -6.19 -15.50 -1.99
CA SER A 230 -4.83 -15.77 -2.45
C SER A 230 -4.76 -17.13 -3.13
N PHE A 231 -4.04 -17.22 -4.24
CA PHE A 231 -3.73 -18.51 -4.85
C PHE A 231 -3.08 -19.44 -3.83
N LYS A 232 -3.70 -20.61 -3.62
CA LYS A 232 -3.11 -21.72 -2.86
C LYS A 232 -2.56 -22.70 -3.89
N PRO A 233 -1.23 -22.86 -4.02
CA PRO A 233 -0.66 -23.84 -4.92
C PRO A 233 -1.27 -25.20 -4.62
N LYS A 234 -1.77 -25.89 -5.65
CA LYS A 234 -2.20 -27.28 -5.47
C LYS A 234 -0.99 -28.07 -4.99
N PRO A 235 -1.10 -28.91 -3.94
CA PRO A 235 -0.02 -29.79 -3.56
C PRO A 235 0.34 -30.63 -4.79
N VAL A 236 1.61 -30.54 -5.21
CA VAL A 236 2.14 -31.36 -6.30
C VAL A 236 2.00 -32.80 -5.83
N VAL A 237 1.02 -33.52 -6.39
CA VAL A 237 0.94 -34.97 -6.24
C VAL A 237 2.18 -35.50 -6.95
N THR A 238 3.21 -35.83 -6.17
CA THR A 238 4.34 -36.59 -6.68
C THR A 238 3.81 -37.98 -7.02
N THR A 239 3.35 -38.16 -8.25
CA THR A 239 3.07 -39.49 -8.78
C THR A 239 4.41 -40.18 -8.88
N THR A 240 4.74 -40.99 -7.88
CA THR A 240 5.87 -41.90 -7.94
C THR A 240 5.54 -42.94 -9.02
N THR A 241 5.83 -42.60 -10.27
CA THR A 241 5.80 -43.58 -11.36
C THR A 241 6.92 -44.56 -11.10
N THR A 242 6.56 -45.71 -10.51
CA THR A 242 7.43 -46.88 -10.43
C THR A 242 7.87 -47.24 -11.85
N ARG A 243 9.16 -47.02 -12.12
CA ARG A 243 9.80 -47.39 -13.39
C ARG A 243 9.73 -48.92 -13.56
N PRO A 244 9.24 -49.45 -14.69
CA PRO A 244 9.31 -50.88 -14.96
C PRO A 244 10.78 -51.30 -15.11
N THR A 245 11.15 -52.39 -14.42
CA THR A 245 12.44 -53.07 -14.55
C THR A 245 12.60 -53.58 -15.98
N THR A 246 13.45 -52.94 -16.78
CA THR A 246 13.87 -53.47 -18.08
C THR A 246 15.05 -54.42 -17.86
N THR A 247 14.84 -55.67 -18.29
CA THR A 247 15.79 -56.78 -18.29
C THR A 247 17.04 -56.44 -19.10
N THR A 248 18.21 -56.61 -18.49
CA THR A 248 19.53 -56.41 -19.09
C THR A 248 19.84 -57.48 -20.12
N THR A 249 20.12 -57.11 -21.37
CA THR A 249 20.84 -57.97 -22.34
C THR A 249 22.30 -57.51 -22.42
N THR A 250 23.19 -58.46 -22.17
CA THR A 250 24.64 -58.37 -21.99
C THR A 250 25.40 -58.21 -23.30
N LEU A 251 26.43 -57.34 -23.32
CA LEU A 251 27.64 -57.43 -24.18
C LEU A 251 28.85 -56.78 -23.43
N PRO A 252 30.11 -57.13 -23.79
CA PRO A 252 31.22 -57.45 -22.85
C PRO A 252 32.10 -56.26 -22.36
N PRO A 253 33.08 -56.49 -21.45
CA PRO A 253 33.42 -55.52 -20.40
C PRO A 253 34.85 -54.90 -20.43
N ILE A 254 35.04 -53.95 -19.48
CA ILE A 254 36.29 -53.46 -18.81
C ILE A 254 37.01 -52.32 -19.59
N GLN A 255 37.26 -51.12 -19.04
CA GLN A 255 38.12 -50.84 -17.88
C GLN A 255 37.65 -49.72 -16.94
N VAL A 256 37.90 -49.99 -15.66
CA VAL A 256 37.73 -49.19 -14.46
C VAL A 256 38.85 -48.15 -14.37
N MET A 257 38.52 -46.94 -13.91
CA MET A 257 39.41 -46.21 -13.00
C MET A 257 38.57 -45.44 -11.97
N GLN A 258 38.58 -45.96 -10.75
CA GLN A 258 38.13 -45.31 -9.52
C GLN A 258 39.18 -44.30 -9.06
N THR A 259 38.73 -43.23 -8.40
CA THR A 259 39.16 -42.83 -7.04
C THR A 259 38.06 -41.92 -6.47
N ASP A 260 37.35 -42.38 -5.43
CA ASP A 260 37.51 -42.05 -3.99
C ASP A 260 36.72 -40.77 -3.62
N ALA A 261 35.57 -40.86 -2.95
CA ALA A 261 35.31 -41.15 -1.53
C ALA A 261 35.63 -40.00 -0.57
N ASN A 262 34.67 -39.77 0.36
CA ASN A 262 34.69 -38.90 1.56
C ASN A 262 34.25 -37.44 1.29
N ASP A 263 33.47 -36.76 2.12
CA ASP A 263 32.85 -37.11 3.40
C ASP A 263 31.72 -36.11 3.70
N ALA A 264 31.02 -36.39 4.78
CA ALA A 264 29.76 -35.83 5.22
C ALA A 264 29.70 -34.32 5.60
N SER A 265 28.44 -33.85 5.57
CA SER A 265 27.76 -33.04 6.59
C SER A 265 27.84 -31.51 6.57
N THR A 266 26.63 -30.94 6.50
CA THR A 266 26.14 -29.68 7.11
C THR A 266 26.85 -28.37 6.78
N SER A 267 26.14 -27.49 6.07
CA SER A 267 26.33 -26.05 6.21
C SER A 267 24.99 -25.32 6.19
N THR A 268 24.77 -24.56 7.26
CA THR A 268 23.72 -23.58 7.50
C THR A 268 23.80 -22.46 6.46
N ALA A 269 22.66 -22.12 5.85
CA ALA A 269 22.59 -21.00 4.90
C ALA A 269 22.75 -19.65 5.65
N PRO A 270 23.64 -18.75 5.20
CA PRO A 270 23.87 -17.46 5.85
C PRO A 270 22.91 -16.38 5.34
N VAL A 271 22.54 -15.48 6.26
CA VAL A 271 21.89 -14.19 5.99
C VAL A 271 22.90 -13.30 5.26
N ILE A 272 22.64 -12.98 3.99
CA ILE A 272 23.52 -12.12 3.19
C ILE A 272 23.18 -10.67 3.47
N GLY A 273 23.95 -10.07 4.38
CA GLY A 273 24.14 -8.62 4.47
C GLY A 273 24.92 -8.09 3.27
N LEU A 274 24.57 -6.86 2.88
CA LEU A 274 25.22 -6.09 1.83
C LEU A 274 26.73 -5.95 2.06
N HIS A 275 27.54 -6.57 1.21
CA HIS A 275 28.91 -6.13 0.92
C HIS A 275 29.05 -5.88 -0.58
N HIS A 276 28.78 -4.65 -1.01
CA HIS A 276 29.37 -4.14 -2.24
C HIS A 276 30.69 -3.45 -1.89
N LYS A 277 31.78 -4.03 -2.44
CA LYS A 277 33.12 -3.45 -2.47
C LYS A 277 33.07 -2.22 -3.39
N ALA A 278 32.94 -1.04 -2.78
CA ALA A 278 33.27 0.22 -3.44
C ALA A 278 34.77 0.45 -3.22
N GLU A 279 35.55 0.45 -4.30
CA GLU A 279 36.85 1.13 -4.30
C GLU A 279 36.57 2.63 -4.21
N GLY A 280 36.70 3.17 -3.00
CA GLY A 280 36.58 4.59 -2.71
C GLY A 280 37.53 4.91 -1.56
N GLN A 281 38.39 5.90 -1.76
CA GLN A 281 39.29 6.43 -0.73
C GLN A 281 38.54 6.67 0.58
N LEU A 282 39.17 6.24 1.67
CA LEU A 282 38.70 6.42 3.04
C LEU A 282 38.64 7.93 3.36
N PHE A 283 37.49 8.56 3.13
CA PHE A 283 37.23 9.92 3.61
C PHE A 283 36.94 9.82 5.10
N THR A 284 37.93 10.16 5.92
CA THR A 284 37.71 10.47 7.34
C THR A 284 36.76 11.66 7.40
N PRO A 285 35.63 11.60 8.12
CA PRO A 285 34.77 12.76 8.27
C PRO A 285 35.54 13.84 9.03
N ASP A 286 35.70 15.00 8.40
CA ASP A 286 36.27 16.18 9.04
C ASP A 286 35.33 16.64 10.18
N LEU A 287 35.86 16.68 11.40
CA LEU A 287 35.15 17.17 12.60
C LEU A 287 34.63 18.62 12.42
N SER A 288 35.12 19.34 11.41
CA SER A 288 34.66 20.70 11.06
C SER A 288 33.17 20.77 10.68
N PHE A 289 32.60 19.71 10.10
CA PHE A 289 31.21 19.75 9.62
C PHE A 289 30.19 19.75 10.76
N PHE A 290 30.50 19.06 11.87
CA PHE A 290 29.68 19.10 13.08
C PHE A 290 29.92 20.39 13.90
N ALA A 291 31.14 20.94 13.86
CA ALA A 291 31.45 22.21 14.50
C ALA A 291 30.62 23.38 13.92
N LEU A 292 30.34 23.36 12.61
CA LEU A 292 29.51 24.38 11.94
C LEU A 292 28.05 24.43 12.46
N TYR A 293 27.51 23.32 12.95
CA TYR A 293 26.16 23.27 13.52
C TYR A 293 26.12 23.53 15.03
N LEU A 294 27.20 23.22 15.75
CA LEU A 294 27.26 23.41 17.20
C LEU A 294 27.54 24.87 17.59
N VAL A 295 28.30 25.62 16.77
CA VAL A 295 28.61 27.03 17.05
C VAL A 295 27.35 27.92 17.09
N PRO A 296 26.43 27.88 16.11
CA PRO A 296 25.20 28.69 16.16
C PRO A 296 24.31 28.33 17.36
N VAL A 297 24.24 27.04 17.72
CA VAL A 297 23.46 26.56 18.87
C VAL A 297 24.05 27.04 20.19
N ALA A 298 25.37 26.95 20.34
CA ALA A 298 26.07 27.45 21.53
C ALA A 298 25.91 28.97 21.67
N VAL A 299 26.04 29.73 20.58
CA VAL A 299 25.83 31.18 20.55
C VAL A 299 24.40 31.54 20.95
N PHE A 300 23.40 30.79 20.46
CA PHE A 300 22.01 31.00 20.83
C PHE A 300 21.74 30.73 22.32
N ILE A 301 22.30 29.64 22.87
CA ILE A 301 22.18 29.29 24.29
C ILE A 301 22.81 30.37 25.17
N VAL A 302 24.02 30.83 24.82
CA VAL A 302 24.72 31.91 25.54
C VAL A 302 23.94 33.22 25.45
N PHE A 303 23.42 33.58 24.27
CA PHE A 303 22.61 34.78 24.09
C PHE A 303 21.35 34.78 24.96
N VAL A 304 20.63 33.65 25.00
CA VAL A 304 19.43 33.49 25.85
C VAL A 304 19.79 33.53 27.34
N GLY A 305 20.90 32.89 27.74
CA GLY A 305 21.40 32.93 29.11
C GLY A 305 21.77 34.33 29.58
N LEU A 306 22.56 35.06 28.79
CA LEU A 306 22.96 36.45 29.09
C LEU A 306 21.77 37.41 29.11
N ARG A 307 20.77 37.21 28.24
CA ARG A 307 19.55 38.02 28.25
C ARG A 307 18.71 37.76 29.50
N ARG A 308 18.60 36.50 29.96
CA ARG A 308 17.94 36.17 31.23
C ARG A 308 18.66 36.76 32.44
N MET A 309 20.00 36.76 32.44
CA MET A 309 20.78 37.37 33.53
C MET A 309 20.66 38.91 33.57
N ARG A 310 20.55 39.58 32.42
CA ARG A 310 20.32 41.04 32.35
C ARG A 310 18.91 41.47 32.75
N SER A 311 17.93 40.57 32.65
CA SER A 311 16.55 40.82 33.08
C SER A 311 16.27 40.45 34.54
N ALA A 312 17.26 39.97 35.29
CA ALA A 312 17.11 39.70 36.71
C ALA A 312 17.12 41.04 37.49
N PRO A 313 16.07 41.36 38.27
CA PRO A 313 16.02 42.60 39.03
C PRO A 313 17.09 42.61 40.13
N ARG A 314 17.88 43.69 40.20
CA ARG A 314 18.78 43.97 41.33
C ARG A 314 17.94 44.06 42.61
N GLN A 315 18.04 43.08 43.50
CA GLN A 315 17.65 43.26 44.89
C GLN A 315 18.55 44.34 45.50
N GLY A 316 17.98 45.51 45.74
CA GLY A 316 18.64 46.58 46.46
C GLY A 316 18.90 46.17 47.90
N ASN A 317 20.14 46.33 48.35
CA ASN A 317 20.47 46.32 49.77
C ASN A 317 19.87 47.57 50.42
N HIS A 318 18.71 47.43 51.07
CA HIS A 318 18.34 48.31 52.16
C HIS A 318 19.07 47.85 53.42
N LEU A 319 20.24 48.43 53.66
CA LEU A 319 20.87 48.40 54.98
C LEU A 319 20.15 49.41 55.87
N ARG A 320 19.77 48.89 57.03
CA ARG A 320 19.15 49.55 58.17
C ARG A 320 20.22 50.28 59.00
N ASP A 321 19.72 51.30 59.70
CA ASP A 321 20.11 51.82 61.02
C ASP A 321 21.00 53.09 61.14
N VAL A 322 20.41 54.00 61.93
CA VAL A 322 20.89 55.17 62.71
C VAL A 322 21.09 56.51 62.00
#